data_AF-A0A5B8IR02-F1
#
_entry.id   AF-A0A5B8IR02-F1
#
_cell.length_a   1.000
_cell.length_b   1.000
_cell.length_c   1.000
_cell.angle_alpha   90.00
_cell.angle_beta   90.00
_cell.angle_gamma   90.00
#
_symmetry.space_group_name_H-M   'P 1'
#
loop_
_entity.id
_entity.type
_entity.pdbx_description
1 polymer ?
#
loop_
_entity_poly.entity_id
_entity_poly.type
_entity_poly.pdbx_seq_one_letter_code
_entity_poly.pdbx_strand_id
1 'polypeptide(L)' 'MDTLCAYLDENRNWNAASARLGTHRQTLGYRIGRIEQLTGRNLKSSKDLAEFWEARKALNRSSPGAY' A
#
# COMPACT_ATOMS: atom_id res chain seq x y z
N MET A 1 5.16 6.24 3.75
CA MET A 1 3.92 5.74 3.09
C MET A 1 4.25 4.54 2.17
N ASP A 2 5.37 3.86 2.41
CA ASP A 2 6.01 2.99 1.43
C ASP A 2 5.42 1.58 1.37
N THR A 3 4.81 1.14 2.47
CA THR A 3 4.33 -0.25 2.58
C THR A 3 3.16 -0.53 1.64
N LEU A 4 2.15 0.35 1.63
CA LEU A 4 1.01 0.22 0.73
C LEU A 4 1.43 0.41 -0.74
N CYS A 5 2.27 1.40 -1.02
CA CYS A 5 2.73 1.68 -2.38
C CYS A 5 3.54 0.51 -2.95
N ALA A 6 4.51 -0.01 -2.20
CA ALA A 6 5.29 -1.17 -2.63
C ALA A 6 4.42 -2.42 -2.79
N TYR A 7 3.44 -2.64 -1.90
CA TYR A 7 2.51 -3.76 -2.04
C TYR A 7 1.63 -3.66 -3.30
N LEU A 8 1.16 -2.46 -3.64
CA LEU A 8 0.39 -2.22 -4.86
C LEU A 8 1.26 -2.32 -6.12
N ASP A 9 2.46 -1.73 -6.10
CA ASP A 9 3.43 -1.78 -7.21
C ASP A 9 3.81 -3.22 -7.56
N GLU A 10 3.98 -4.09 -6.55
CA GLU A 10 4.31 -5.51 -6.75
C GLU A 10 3.07 -6.38 -7.00
N ASN A 11 1.95 -5.79 -7.45
CA ASN A 11 0.70 -6.48 -7.77
C ASN A 11 0.17 -7.38 -6.62
N ARG A 12 0.27 -6.91 -5.38
CA ARG A 12 -0.11 -7.63 -4.15
C ARG A 12 0.75 -8.86 -3.85
N ASN A 13 1.93 -8.96 -4.44
CA ASN A 13 2.88 -10.00 -4.11
C ASN A 13 3.61 -9.67 -2.80
N TRP A 14 3.21 -10.37 -1.74
CA TRP A 14 3.79 -10.22 -0.41
C TRP A 14 5.30 -10.44 -0.39
N ASN A 15 5.82 -11.40 -1.16
CA ASN A 15 7.24 -11.73 -1.14
C ASN A 15 8.07 -10.66 -1.87
N ALA A 16 7.62 -10.24 -3.04
CA ALA A 16 8.30 -9.19 -3.80
C ALA A 16 8.26 -7.84 -3.06
N ALA A 17 7.10 -7.47 -2.49
CA ALA A 17 6.96 -6.25 -1.70
C ALA A 17 7.79 -6.30 -0.42
N SER A 18 7.85 -7.45 0.27
CA SER A 18 8.67 -7.60 1.47
C SER A 18 10.16 -7.51 1.17
N ALA A 19 10.59 -8.14 0.07
CA ALA A 19 11.98 -8.07 -0.40
C ALA A 19 12.37 -6.64 -0.77
N ARG A 20 11.52 -5.94 -1.53
CA ARG A 20 11.74 -4.54 -1.92
C ARG A 20 11.80 -3.58 -0.73
N LEU A 21 11.01 -3.83 0.30
CA LEU A 21 11.00 -3.02 1.53
C LEU A 21 12.07 -3.45 2.55
N GLY A 22 12.81 -4.54 2.31
CA GLY A 22 13.75 -5.11 3.28
C GLY A 22 13.09 -5.55 4.60
N THR A 23 11.80 -5.91 4.57
CA THR A 23 11.02 -6.29 5.76
C THR A 23 10.63 -7.77 5.72
N HIS A 24 10.32 -8.34 6.88
CA HIS A 24 9.75 -9.68 6.94
C HIS A 24 8.29 -9.71 6.44
N ARG A 25 7.87 -10.82 5.81
CA ARG A 25 6.51 -11.00 5.28
C ARG A 25 5.43 -10.82 6.35
N GLN A 26 5.66 -11.31 7.57
CA GLN A 26 4.72 -11.15 8.68
C GLN A 26 4.55 -9.68 9.08
N THR A 27 5.64 -8.92 9.12
CA THR A 27 5.62 -7.48 9.42
C THR A 27 4.88 -6.72 8.32
N LEU A 28 5.08 -7.09 7.06
CA LEU A 28 4.30 -6.56 5.94
C LEU A 28 2.81 -6.85 6.12
N GLY A 29 2.45 -8.10 6.44
CA GLY A 29 1.08 -8.53 6.75
C GLY A 29 0.44 -7.70 7.85
N TYR A 30 1.14 -7.52 8.96
CA TYR A 30 0.67 -6.71 10.08
C TYR A 30 0.43 -5.25 9.67
N ARG A 31 1.38 -4.65 8.95
CA ARG A 31 1.25 -3.25 8.48
C ARG A 31 0.06 -3.08 7.54
N ILE A 32 -0.15 -4.02 6.63
CA ILE A 32 -1.29 -4.01 5.70
C ILE A 32 -2.60 -4.16 6.47
N GLY A 33 -2.71 -5.13 7.39
CA GLY A 33 -3.90 -5.26 8.23
C GLY A 33 -4.18 -4.00 9.07
N ARG A 34 -3.13 -3.33 9.55
CA ARG A 34 -3.26 -2.06 10.28
C ARG A 34 -3.70 -0.91 9.36
N ILE A 35 -3.32 -0.92 8.08
CA ILE A 35 -3.84 0.01 7.07
C ILE A 35 -5.33 -0.24 6.82
N GLU A 36 -5.74 -1.50 6.66
CA GLU A 36 -7.16 -1.87 6.49
C GLU A 36 -8.00 -1.39 7.68
N GLN A 37 -7.52 -1.61 8.90
CA GLN A 37 -8.20 -1.14 10.12
C GLN A 37 -8.30 0.38 10.20
N LEU A 38 -7.22 1.11 9.89
CA LEU A 38 -7.22 2.58 9.96
C LEU A 38 -8.07 3.23 8.87
N THR A 39 -8.21 2.57 7.72
CA THR A 39 -8.95 3.11 6.57
C THR A 39 -10.36 2.57 6.46
N GLY A 40 -10.71 1.53 7.21
CA GLY A 40 -11.99 0.83 7.12
C GLY A 40 -12.19 0.10 5.78
N ARG A 41 -11.11 -0.14 5.03
CA ARG A 41 -11.14 -0.69 3.66
C ARG A 41 -10.43 -2.04 3.60
N ASN A 42 -10.81 -2.88 2.65
CA ASN A 42 -10.28 -4.23 2.49
C ASN A 42 -9.49 -4.39 1.17
N LEU A 43 -8.19 -4.68 1.26
CA LEU A 43 -7.29 -4.84 0.10
C LEU A 43 -7.56 -6.10 -0.72
N LYS A 44 -8.45 -6.98 -0.27
CA LYS A 44 -8.97 -8.11 -1.04
C LYS A 44 -10.21 -7.76 -1.87
N SER A 45 -10.90 -6.67 -1.52
CA SER A 45 -12.07 -6.19 -2.28
C SER A 45 -11.59 -5.41 -3.51
N SER A 46 -12.10 -5.77 -4.70
CA SER A 46 -11.75 -5.07 -5.94
C SER A 46 -12.13 -3.58 -5.91
N LYS A 47 -13.22 -3.23 -5.23
CA LYS A 47 -13.68 -1.85 -5.09
C LYS A 47 -12.69 -1.02 -4.26
N ASP A 48 -12.38 -1.50 -3.07
CA ASP A 48 -11.48 -0.81 -2.14
C ASP A 48 -10.05 -0.76 -2.71
N LEU A 49 -9.64 -1.80 -3.44
CA LEU A 49 -8.37 -1.84 -4.14
C LEU A 49 -8.27 -0.72 -5.19
N ALA A 50 -9.32 -0.51 -5.98
CA ALA A 50 -9.37 0.60 -6.94
C ALA A 50 -9.26 1.96 -6.22
N GLU A 51 -9.96 2.14 -5.09
CA GLU A 51 -9.85 3.35 -4.28
C GLU A 51 -8.43 3.57 -3.73
N PHE A 52 -7.72 2.50 -3.31
CA PHE A 52 -6.33 2.60 -2.89
C PHE A 52 -5.38 2.97 -4.02
N TRP A 53 -5.62 2.47 -5.23
CA TRP A 53 -4.86 2.88 -6.42
C TRP A 53 -5.06 4.34 -6.76
N GLU A 54 -6.30 4.85 -6.68
CA GLU A 54 -6.60 6.27 -6.88
C GLU A 54 -5.98 7.14 -5.77
N ALA A 55 -6.07 6.71 -4.51
CA ALA A 55 -5.42 7.40 -3.39
C ALA A 55 -3.89 7.46 -3.56
N ARG A 56 -3.26 6.40 -4.07
CA ARG A 56 -1.82 6.37 -4.39
C ARG A 56 -1.48 7.38 -5.49
N LYS A 57 -2.28 7.45 -6.56
CA LYS A 57 -2.11 8.44 -7.64
C LYS A 57 -2.26 9.87 -7.10
N ALA A 58 -3.26 10.09 -6.24
CA ALA A 58 -3.49 11.38 -5.59
C ALA A 58 -2.30 11.75 -4.71
N LEU A 59 -1.76 10.83 -3.90
CA LEU A 59 -0.57 11.05 -3.09
C LEU A 59 0.66 11.42 -3.94
N ASN A 60 0.85 10.78 -5.10
CA ASN A 60 1.93 11.11 -6.03
C ASN A 60 1.75 12.50 -6.66
N ARG A 61 0.50 12.93 -6.87
CA ARG A 61 0.16 14.30 -7.33
C ARG A 61 0.29 15.34 -6.23
N SER A 62 0.03 14.96 -4.99
CA SER A 62 0.14 15.81 -3.80
C SER A 62 1.56 15.87 -3.23
N SER A 63 2.58 15.59 -4.04
CA SER A 63 3.88 16.24 -3.88
C SER A 63 3.83 17.54 -4.71
N PRO A 64 3.21 18.63 -4.20
CA PRO A 64 3.48 19.93 -4.77
C PRO A 64 4.98 20.15 -4.59
N GLY A 65 5.68 20.40 -5.69
CA GLY A 65 7.10 20.68 -5.67
C GLY A 65 7.42 21.77 -4.65
N ALA A 66 8.54 21.56 -3.98
CA ALA A 66 9.48 22.57 -3.53
C ALA A 66 8.86 23.81 -2.84
N TYR A 67 9.00 23.83 -1.52
CA TYR A 67 9.34 25.06 -0.81
C TYR A 67 10.78 24.94 -0.31
#